data_AF-A0A7V4E343-F1
#
_entry.id   AF-A0A7V4E343-F1
#
_cell.length_a   1.000
_cell.length_b   1.000
_cell.length_c   1.000
_cell.angle_alpha   90.00
_cell.angle_beta   90.00
_cell.angle_gamma   90.00
#
_symmetry.space_group_name_H-M   'P 1'
#
loop_
_entity.id
_entity.type
_entity.pdbx_description
1 polymer ?
#
loop_
_entity_poly.entity_id
_entity_poly.type
_entity_poly.pdbx_seq_one_letter_code
_entity_poly.pdbx_strand_id
1 'polypeptide(L)'
;MKEFHIISSGVSILTNAQRAGKLPQDKRIADEDYWGMLLQNPTEINKIKEFVKLDPYKNSAELNTFLRVVKDKNPEEIEVYLFGTKTSSNELCRRVIEAYLKELGFRLYTPIEISGYFWEAKFDEKYAIDEFKKGISELLDRLIYLAKKKKEEGYRVYFNPTGGLKAHVITTALAAFLVEAEVYYMNEEFNEVVFMPSLFYIPKGKEMEILRRLNEVIFLSGKDAEKLYSDAHDEIERLLTYGLITVEKDESDIIYRIKLTEKGKFLNERLRG
;
A
#
# COMPACT_ATOMS: atom_id res chain seq x y z
N MET A 1 1.08 3.57 -23.31
CA MET A 1 -0.05 3.67 -22.35
C MET A 1 0.55 4.12 -21.04
N LYS A 2 0.04 5.19 -20.43
CA LYS A 2 0.69 5.76 -19.25
C LYS A 2 0.59 4.84 -18.04
N GLU A 3 1.65 4.79 -17.26
CA GLU A 3 1.74 3.96 -16.06
C GLU A 3 2.02 4.80 -14.82
N PHE A 4 1.41 4.41 -13.70
CA PHE A 4 1.61 5.05 -12.40
C PHE A 4 2.03 4.01 -11.38
N HIS A 5 3.26 4.10 -10.88
CA HIS A 5 3.84 3.14 -9.93
C HIS A 5 3.90 3.75 -8.53
N ILE A 6 3.14 3.18 -7.61
CA ILE A 6 3.18 3.50 -6.18
C ILE A 6 4.17 2.55 -5.52
N ILE A 7 5.25 3.07 -4.96
CA ILE A 7 6.36 2.28 -4.42
C ILE A 7 6.61 2.67 -2.97
N SER A 8 6.57 1.68 -2.07
CA SER A 8 6.99 1.86 -0.68
C SER A 8 8.52 1.83 -0.57
N SER A 9 9.08 2.82 0.11
CA SER A 9 10.52 2.96 0.34
C SER A 9 10.90 2.42 1.71
N GLY A 10 11.94 1.58 1.74
CA GLY A 10 12.62 1.12 2.93
C GLY A 10 13.99 1.74 3.10
N VAL A 11 14.89 0.97 3.73
CA VAL A 11 16.27 1.39 4.07
C VAL A 11 17.32 0.47 3.45
N SER A 12 16.93 -0.29 2.41
CA SER A 12 17.78 -1.30 1.77
C SER A 12 19.11 -0.71 1.29
N ILE A 13 19.08 0.51 0.73
CA ILE A 13 20.25 1.27 0.28
C ILE A 13 21.28 1.45 1.40
N LEU A 14 20.84 1.89 2.59
CA LEU A 14 21.76 2.11 3.71
C LEU A 14 22.38 0.78 4.15
N THR A 15 21.56 -0.26 4.31
CA THR A 15 22.06 -1.58 4.74
C THR A 15 23.03 -2.19 3.74
N ASN A 16 22.78 -2.02 2.43
CA ASN A 16 23.66 -2.52 1.36
C ASN A 16 24.95 -1.70 1.28
N ALA A 17 24.88 -0.38 1.44
CA ALA A 17 26.05 0.49 1.48
C ALA A 17 26.94 0.19 2.70
N GLN A 18 26.36 -0.09 3.87
CA GLN A 18 27.11 -0.53 5.05
C GLN A 18 27.82 -1.88 4.80
N ARG A 19 27.12 -2.87 4.24
CA ARG A 19 27.70 -4.17 3.86
C ARG A 19 28.84 -4.02 2.85
N ALA A 20 28.72 -3.06 1.93
CA ALA A 20 29.75 -2.75 0.93
C ALA A 20 30.89 -1.85 1.45
N GLY A 21 30.90 -1.49 2.74
CA GLY A 21 31.91 -0.64 3.35
C GLY A 21 31.89 0.81 2.87
N LYS A 22 30.77 1.27 2.27
CA LYS A 22 30.58 2.66 1.82
C LYS A 22 30.00 3.55 2.91
N LEU A 23 29.35 2.96 3.91
CA LEU A 23 28.87 3.62 5.11
C LEU A 23 29.37 2.85 6.36
N PRO A 24 29.47 3.52 7.52
CA PRO A 24 29.91 2.88 8.75
C PRO A 24 28.97 1.76 9.20
N GLN A 25 29.53 0.59 9.52
CA GLN A 25 28.75 -0.59 9.93
C GLN A 25 28.29 -0.54 11.38
N ASP A 26 28.88 0.31 12.21
CA ASP A 26 28.52 0.50 13.63
C ASP A 26 27.22 1.30 13.81
N LYS A 27 26.78 2.04 12.78
CA LYS A 27 25.57 2.87 12.84
C LYS A 27 24.32 2.02 12.63
N ARG A 28 23.38 2.11 13.56
CA ARG A 28 22.09 1.46 13.42
C ARG A 28 21.19 2.32 12.55
N ILE A 29 20.26 1.70 11.83
CA ILE A 29 19.25 2.43 11.06
C ILE A 29 18.43 3.37 11.95
N ALA A 30 18.19 3.00 13.21
CA ALA A 30 17.47 3.82 14.18
C ALA A 30 18.26 5.03 14.73
N ASP A 31 19.55 5.19 14.37
CA ASP A 31 20.37 6.33 14.81
C ASP A 31 20.06 7.57 13.94
N GLU A 32 18.85 8.11 14.08
CA GLU A 32 18.28 9.16 13.23
C GLU A 32 19.07 10.48 13.22
N ASP A 33 19.84 10.79 14.26
CA ASP A 33 20.71 11.98 14.29
C ASP A 33 21.85 11.85 13.28
N TYR A 34 22.47 10.67 13.18
CA TYR A 34 23.54 10.40 12.22
C TYR A 34 23.02 10.49 10.79
N TRP A 35 21.89 9.84 10.51
CA TRP A 35 21.25 9.90 9.19
C TRP A 35 20.77 11.32 8.86
N GLY A 36 20.30 12.06 9.86
CA GLY A 36 19.92 13.46 9.74
C GLY A 36 21.09 14.35 9.32
N MET A 37 22.28 14.14 9.90
CA MET A 37 23.50 14.85 9.49
C MET A 37 23.87 14.57 8.01
N LEU A 38 23.79 13.31 7.56
CA LEU A 38 24.06 12.96 6.17
C LEU A 38 23.02 13.56 5.22
N LEU A 39 21.75 13.56 5.63
CA LEU A 39 20.63 14.11 4.86
C LEU A 39 20.78 15.61 4.58
N GLN A 40 21.44 16.35 5.47
CA GLN A 40 21.73 17.78 5.27
C GLN A 40 22.98 18.03 4.42
N ASN A 41 23.71 16.98 4.01
CA ASN A 41 24.94 17.09 3.24
C ASN A 41 24.74 16.57 1.80
N PRO A 42 24.58 17.46 0.79
CA PRO A 42 24.39 17.07 -0.60
C PRO A 42 25.51 16.20 -1.17
N THR A 43 26.75 16.37 -0.68
CA THR A 43 27.90 15.56 -1.09
C THR A 43 27.73 14.11 -0.66
N GLU A 44 27.22 13.87 0.55
CA GLU A 44 26.98 12.52 1.06
C GLU A 44 25.80 11.85 0.35
N ILE A 45 24.72 12.60 0.08
CA ILE A 45 23.61 12.10 -0.75
C ILE A 45 24.12 11.67 -2.13
N ASN A 46 24.95 12.50 -2.77
CA ASN A 46 25.53 12.16 -4.07
C ASN A 46 26.45 10.94 -4.00
N LYS A 47 27.26 10.77 -2.95
CA LYS A 47 28.08 9.56 -2.77
C LYS A 47 27.22 8.30 -2.68
N ILE A 48 26.11 8.35 -1.92
CA ILE A 48 25.18 7.20 -1.80
C ILE A 48 24.49 6.93 -3.15
N LYS A 49 24.10 7.99 -3.87
CA LYS A 49 23.55 7.87 -5.23
C LYS A 49 24.55 7.21 -6.20
N GLU A 50 25.80 7.63 -6.20
CA GLU A 50 26.84 7.01 -7.04
C GLU A 50 27.06 5.54 -6.66
N PHE A 51 26.98 5.18 -5.37
CA PHE A 51 26.96 3.77 -4.96
C PHE A 51 25.78 3.01 -5.57
N VAL A 52 24.56 3.57 -5.53
CA VAL A 52 23.38 2.95 -6.15
C VAL A 52 23.56 2.79 -7.66
N LYS A 53 24.14 3.78 -8.34
CA LYS A 53 24.38 3.76 -9.80
C LYS A 53 25.31 2.64 -10.27
N LEU A 54 26.23 2.17 -9.42
CA LEU A 54 27.12 1.05 -9.76
C LEU A 54 26.35 -0.24 -10.05
N ASP A 55 25.29 -0.51 -9.28
CA ASP A 55 24.43 -1.68 -9.46
C ASP A 55 23.06 -1.43 -8.77
N PRO A 56 22.10 -0.81 -9.47
CA PRO A 56 20.83 -0.43 -8.86
C PRO A 56 19.99 -1.65 -8.46
N TYR A 57 20.17 -2.79 -9.14
CA TYR A 57 19.44 -4.03 -8.86
C TYR A 57 19.93 -4.71 -7.58
N LYS A 58 21.21 -4.55 -7.24
CA LYS A 58 21.75 -5.09 -5.99
C LYS A 58 21.64 -4.11 -4.84
N ASN A 59 21.81 -2.82 -5.12
CA ASN A 59 22.01 -1.81 -4.07
C ASN A 59 20.70 -1.23 -3.53
N SER A 60 19.56 -1.41 -4.21
CA SER A 60 18.23 -1.03 -3.71
C SER A 60 17.18 -2.09 -4.06
N ALA A 61 16.44 -2.56 -3.06
CA ALA A 61 15.34 -3.50 -3.27
C ALA A 61 14.20 -2.88 -4.11
N GLU A 62 13.93 -1.60 -3.87
CA GLU A 62 12.92 -0.81 -4.58
C GLU A 62 13.28 -0.69 -6.07
N LEU A 63 14.51 -0.30 -6.38
CA LEU A 63 15.00 -0.17 -7.76
C LEU A 63 15.14 -1.53 -8.44
N ASN A 64 15.59 -2.57 -7.74
CA ASN A 64 15.67 -3.93 -8.29
C ASN A 64 14.34 -4.37 -8.88
N THR A 65 13.27 -4.19 -8.10
CA THR A 65 11.94 -4.62 -8.49
C THR A 65 11.37 -3.70 -9.56
N PHE A 66 11.43 -2.39 -9.34
CA PHE A 66 10.85 -1.41 -10.26
C PHE A 66 11.50 -1.44 -11.64
N LEU A 67 12.83 -1.37 -11.72
CA LEU A 67 13.56 -1.31 -12.99
C LEU A 67 13.36 -2.55 -13.85
N ARG A 68 13.17 -3.73 -13.25
CA ARG A 68 12.83 -4.95 -14.00
C ARG A 68 11.46 -4.88 -14.65
N VAL A 69 10.48 -4.28 -13.99
CA VAL A 69 9.12 -4.10 -14.53
C VAL A 69 9.08 -3.10 -15.68
N VAL A 70 9.93 -2.08 -15.64
CA VAL A 70 9.89 -0.96 -16.60
C VAL A 70 11.02 -0.97 -17.64
N LYS A 71 11.88 -2.00 -17.63
CA LYS A 71 13.12 -2.09 -18.43
C LYS A 71 12.94 -1.72 -19.91
N ASP A 72 11.85 -2.16 -20.53
CA ASP A 72 11.59 -2.01 -21.97
C ASP A 72 10.51 -0.95 -22.26
N LYS A 73 10.23 -0.06 -21.30
CA LYS A 73 9.18 0.96 -21.40
C LYS A 73 9.78 2.37 -21.50
N ASN A 74 9.03 3.30 -22.09
CA ASN A 74 9.44 4.70 -22.17
C ASN A 74 9.30 5.39 -20.79
N PRO A 75 10.38 5.88 -20.16
CA PRO A 75 10.33 6.55 -18.87
C PRO A 75 9.39 7.77 -18.82
N GLU A 76 9.19 8.46 -19.95
CA GLU A 76 8.30 9.63 -20.02
C GLU A 76 6.81 9.29 -19.88
N GLU A 77 6.43 8.03 -20.17
CA GLU A 77 5.07 7.52 -19.96
C GLU A 77 4.85 6.99 -18.54
N ILE A 78 5.89 7.01 -17.70
CA ILE A 78 5.88 6.40 -16.37
C ILE A 78 6.01 7.47 -15.30
N GLU A 79 5.02 7.49 -14.42
CA GLU A 79 4.99 8.30 -13.23
C GLU A 79 5.19 7.44 -11.99
N VAL A 80 6.03 7.90 -11.07
CA VAL A 80 6.39 7.15 -9.87
C VAL A 80 6.04 7.96 -8.63
N TYR A 81 5.37 7.32 -7.68
CA TYR A 81 5.04 7.86 -6.38
C TYR A 81 5.79 7.08 -5.31
N LEU A 82 6.79 7.71 -4.69
CA LEU A 82 7.61 7.12 -3.64
C LEU A 82 7.15 7.61 -2.27
N PHE A 83 6.77 6.70 -1.38
CA PHE A 83 6.44 7.07 0.00
C PHE A 83 7.22 6.23 1.01
N GLY A 84 7.35 6.77 2.22
CA GLY A 84 8.01 6.09 3.32
C GLY A 84 7.77 6.86 4.62
N THR A 85 8.40 6.40 5.69
CA THR A 85 8.29 7.01 7.02
C THR A 85 9.05 8.33 7.08
N LYS A 86 8.57 9.25 7.92
CA LYS A 86 9.24 10.51 8.28
C LYS A 86 10.38 10.24 9.26
N THR A 87 11.38 9.52 8.77
CA THR A 87 12.65 9.28 9.45
C THR A 87 13.77 9.77 8.55
N SER A 88 14.84 10.32 9.12
CA SER A 88 16.02 10.78 8.38
C SER A 88 16.62 9.65 7.55
N SER A 89 16.64 8.42 8.10
CA SER A 89 17.11 7.22 7.40
C SER A 89 16.31 6.91 6.13
N ASN A 90 14.97 6.97 6.20
CA ASN A 90 14.11 6.70 5.06
C ASN A 90 14.14 7.85 4.04
N GLU A 91 14.09 9.10 4.53
CA GLU A 91 14.16 10.30 3.70
C GLU A 91 15.47 10.36 2.89
N LEU A 92 16.59 9.93 3.49
CA LEU A 92 17.86 9.79 2.80
C LEU A 92 17.77 8.79 1.63
N CYS A 93 17.23 7.59 1.85
CA CYS A 93 16.99 6.62 0.78
C CYS A 93 16.07 7.17 -0.30
N ARG A 94 14.96 7.78 0.10
CA ARG A 94 13.96 8.34 -0.79
C ARG A 94 14.57 9.38 -1.72
N ARG A 95 15.36 10.32 -1.18
CA ARG A 95 16.07 11.34 -2.00
C ARG A 95 17.08 10.73 -2.95
N VAL A 96 17.80 9.68 -2.54
CA VAL A 96 18.73 8.96 -3.41
C VAL A 96 18.00 8.29 -4.58
N ILE A 97 16.91 7.57 -4.28
CA ILE A 97 16.06 6.91 -5.30
C ILE A 97 15.48 7.97 -6.24
N GLU A 98 14.92 9.05 -5.71
CA GLU A 98 14.36 10.14 -6.51
C GLU A 98 15.40 10.77 -7.43
N ALA A 99 16.59 11.11 -6.91
CA ALA A 99 17.65 11.69 -7.71
C ALA A 99 18.07 10.75 -8.84
N TYR A 100 18.21 9.45 -8.55
CA TYR A 100 18.58 8.44 -9.53
C TYR A 100 17.49 8.25 -10.61
N LEU A 101 16.21 8.14 -10.22
CA LEU A 101 15.11 7.97 -11.16
C LEU A 101 14.90 9.21 -12.05
N LYS A 102 15.16 10.43 -11.54
CA LYS A 102 15.15 11.65 -12.37
C LYS A 102 16.24 11.60 -13.44
N GLU A 103 17.43 11.11 -13.12
CA GLU A 103 18.51 10.94 -14.12
C GLU A 103 18.13 9.95 -15.23
N LEU A 104 17.28 8.96 -14.93
CA LEU A 104 16.75 8.01 -15.91
C LEU A 104 15.53 8.53 -16.69
N GLY A 105 15.06 9.75 -16.42
CA GLY A 105 13.96 10.39 -17.16
C GLY A 105 12.55 10.08 -16.62
N PHE A 106 12.42 9.41 -15.46
CA PHE A 106 11.11 9.15 -14.87
C PHE A 106 10.50 10.42 -14.26
N ARG A 107 9.17 10.55 -14.35
CA ARG A 107 8.42 11.61 -13.65
C ARG A 107 8.11 11.16 -12.23
N LEU A 108 8.43 11.99 -11.24
CA LEU A 108 8.22 11.67 -9.84
C LEU A 108 7.19 12.58 -9.19
N TYR A 109 6.30 11.97 -8.41
CA TYR A 109 5.45 12.65 -7.46
C TYR A 109 5.98 12.41 -6.05
N THR A 110 6.44 13.47 -5.41
CA THR A 110 6.89 13.42 -4.03
C THR A 110 5.70 13.67 -3.09
N PRO A 111 5.32 12.73 -2.22
CA PRO A 111 4.23 12.92 -1.28
C PRO A 111 4.57 13.75 -0.04
N ILE A 112 3.51 14.23 0.62
CA ILE A 112 3.46 14.52 2.06
C ILE A 112 3.94 13.29 2.85
N GLU A 113 4.81 13.48 3.83
CA GLU A 113 5.48 12.43 4.62
C GLU A 113 4.48 11.62 5.47
N ILE A 114 4.69 10.30 5.64
CA ILE A 114 3.95 9.47 6.62
C ILE A 114 4.68 9.60 7.95
N SER A 115 3.98 9.81 9.07
CA SER A 115 4.68 10.06 10.33
C SER A 115 5.63 8.90 10.73
N GLY A 116 6.72 9.27 11.39
CA GLY A 116 7.75 8.36 11.86
C GLY A 116 7.48 7.95 13.31
N TYR A 117 6.44 7.15 13.53
CA TYR A 117 5.87 6.79 14.85
C TYR A 117 6.84 6.15 15.89
N PHE A 118 8.10 5.94 15.51
CA PHE A 118 9.14 5.33 16.34
C PHE A 118 9.75 6.30 17.35
N TRP A 119 9.64 7.60 17.09
CA TRP A 119 10.27 8.60 17.93
C TRP A 119 9.43 8.88 19.18
N GLU A 120 8.11 8.87 19.02
CA GLU A 120 7.12 9.06 20.08
C GLU A 120 7.15 7.93 21.11
N ALA A 121 7.50 6.71 20.69
CA ALA A 121 7.63 5.55 21.59
C ALA A 121 8.70 5.74 22.67
N LYS A 122 9.66 6.66 22.47
CA LYS A 122 10.65 7.02 23.51
C LYS A 122 10.05 7.81 24.67
N PHE A 123 8.89 8.45 24.45
CA PHE A 123 8.24 9.35 25.40
C PHE A 123 6.93 8.78 25.93
N ASP A 124 6.09 8.21 25.06
CA ASP A 124 4.82 7.57 25.42
C ASP A 124 4.49 6.43 24.42
N GLU A 125 4.64 5.20 24.90
CA GLU A 125 4.40 3.99 24.10
C GLU A 125 2.93 3.86 23.67
N LYS A 126 1.98 4.22 24.54
CA LYS A 126 0.54 4.10 24.24
C LYS A 126 0.15 5.09 23.16
N TYR A 127 0.62 6.32 23.27
CA TYR A 127 0.43 7.34 22.25
C TYR A 127 1.04 6.91 20.91
N ALA A 128 2.27 6.39 20.92
CA ALA A 128 2.94 5.90 19.71
C ALA A 128 2.16 4.77 19.01
N ILE A 129 1.60 3.83 19.77
CA ILE A 129 0.75 2.76 19.23
C ILE A 129 -0.51 3.32 18.58
N ASP A 130 -1.18 4.29 19.22
CA ASP A 130 -2.41 4.86 18.68
C ASP A 130 -2.15 5.73 17.45
N GLU A 131 -1.07 6.51 17.44
CA GLU A 131 -0.65 7.26 16.24
C GLU A 131 -0.24 6.34 15.10
N PHE A 132 0.44 5.22 15.39
CA PHE A 132 0.75 4.22 14.37
C PHE A 132 -0.51 3.65 13.70
N LYS A 133 -1.55 3.31 14.49
CA LYS A 133 -2.82 2.81 13.94
C LYS A 133 -3.52 3.84 13.06
N LYS A 134 -3.56 5.10 13.50
CA LYS A 134 -4.10 6.21 12.70
C LYS A 134 -3.31 6.38 11.40
N GLY A 135 -1.99 6.40 11.50
CA GLY A 135 -1.08 6.50 10.37
C GLY A 135 -1.26 5.45 9.30
N ILE A 136 -1.42 4.19 9.71
CA ILE A 136 -1.71 3.08 8.80
C ILE A 136 -3.07 3.27 8.11
N SER A 137 -4.07 3.76 8.82
CA SER A 137 -5.41 4.01 8.26
C SER A 137 -5.40 5.17 7.27
N GLU A 138 -4.74 6.27 7.60
CA GLU A 138 -4.55 7.42 6.72
C GLU A 138 -3.74 7.07 5.47
N LEU A 139 -2.70 6.24 5.62
CA LEU A 139 -1.93 5.71 4.50
C LEU A 139 -2.84 4.94 3.54
N LEU A 140 -3.64 4.00 4.05
CA LEU A 140 -4.56 3.21 3.24
C LEU A 140 -5.49 4.11 2.42
N ASP A 141 -6.13 5.08 3.08
CA ASP A 141 -7.07 6.01 2.46
C ASP A 141 -6.44 6.83 1.36
N ARG A 142 -5.24 7.34 1.61
CA ARG A 142 -4.51 8.13 0.64
C ARG A 142 -4.08 7.34 -0.58
N LEU A 143 -3.59 6.11 -0.37
CA LEU A 143 -3.18 5.23 -1.47
C LEU A 143 -4.37 4.89 -2.36
N ILE A 144 -5.53 4.57 -1.76
CA ILE A 144 -6.78 4.32 -2.49
C ILE A 144 -7.19 5.55 -3.30
N TYR A 145 -7.24 6.73 -2.67
CA TYR A 145 -7.63 7.97 -3.34
C TYR A 145 -6.71 8.30 -4.51
N LEU A 146 -5.40 8.22 -4.30
CA LEU A 146 -4.39 8.49 -5.33
C LEU A 146 -4.53 7.54 -6.52
N ALA A 147 -4.64 6.24 -6.26
CA ALA A 147 -4.76 5.24 -7.30
C ALA A 147 -6.05 5.42 -8.12
N LYS A 148 -7.19 5.70 -7.48
CA LYS A 148 -8.45 5.99 -8.16
C LYS A 148 -8.33 7.20 -9.08
N LYS A 149 -7.84 8.32 -8.55
CA LYS A 149 -7.64 9.54 -9.34
C LYS A 149 -6.76 9.28 -10.57
N LYS A 150 -5.68 8.52 -10.42
CA LYS A 150 -4.80 8.16 -11.53
C LYS A 150 -5.47 7.24 -12.55
N LYS A 151 -6.31 6.30 -12.11
CA LYS A 151 -7.13 5.49 -13.02
C LYS A 151 -8.13 6.34 -13.80
N GLU A 152 -8.79 7.31 -13.16
CA GLU A 152 -9.69 8.27 -13.82
C GLU A 152 -8.94 9.14 -14.85
N GLU A 153 -7.68 9.47 -14.60
CA GLU A 153 -6.77 10.14 -15.54
C GLU A 153 -6.29 9.21 -16.69
N GLY A 154 -6.71 7.94 -16.72
CA GLY A 154 -6.39 6.96 -17.76
C GLY A 154 -5.08 6.20 -17.57
N TYR A 155 -4.48 6.23 -16.36
CA TYR A 155 -3.25 5.49 -16.07
C TYR A 155 -3.52 4.04 -15.71
N ARG A 156 -2.63 3.15 -16.13
CA ARG A 156 -2.50 1.81 -15.53
C ARG A 156 -1.72 1.94 -14.22
N VAL A 157 -2.36 1.58 -13.11
CA VAL A 157 -1.80 1.77 -11.77
C VAL A 157 -1.21 0.47 -11.25
N TYR A 158 0.02 0.56 -10.75
CA TYR A 158 0.73 -0.54 -10.13
C TYR A 158 1.19 -0.18 -8.71
N PHE A 159 1.22 -1.18 -7.84
CA PHE A 159 1.73 -1.08 -6.48
C PHE A 159 2.93 -2.01 -6.29
N ASN A 160 3.98 -1.46 -5.70
CA ASN A 160 5.19 -2.18 -5.32
C ASN A 160 5.39 -2.09 -3.81
N PRO A 161 4.93 -3.10 -3.05
CA PRO A 161 5.09 -3.15 -1.61
C PRO A 161 6.44 -3.78 -1.21
N THR A 162 7.50 -3.72 -2.03
CA THR A 162 8.77 -4.43 -1.73
C THR A 162 9.57 -3.77 -0.60
N GLY A 163 9.53 -2.43 -0.48
CA GLY A 163 10.29 -1.70 0.53
C GLY A 163 9.48 -1.35 1.78
N GLY A 164 10.14 -1.21 2.92
CA GLY A 164 9.55 -0.64 4.13
C GLY A 164 9.14 -1.66 5.19
N LEU A 165 8.34 -1.20 6.16
CA LEU A 165 7.90 -2.01 7.30
C LEU A 165 6.74 -2.92 6.93
N LYS A 166 6.63 -4.08 7.58
CA LYS A 166 5.59 -5.09 7.30
C LYS A 166 4.17 -4.51 7.26
N ALA A 167 3.84 -3.59 8.18
CA ALA A 167 2.53 -2.94 8.17
C ALA A 167 2.31 -2.08 6.92
N HIS A 168 3.31 -1.29 6.49
CA HIS A 168 3.23 -0.53 5.24
C HIS A 168 3.11 -1.44 4.02
N VAL A 169 3.88 -2.53 3.97
CA VAL A 169 3.79 -3.55 2.89
C VAL A 169 2.36 -4.09 2.78
N ILE A 170 1.77 -4.52 3.91
CA ILE A 170 0.39 -5.04 3.96
C ILE A 170 -0.62 -3.98 3.53
N THR A 171 -0.52 -2.77 4.07
CA THR A 171 -1.42 -1.66 3.74
C THR A 171 -1.36 -1.27 2.27
N THR A 172 -0.16 -1.32 1.67
CA THR A 172 0.08 -0.99 0.27
C THR A 172 -0.55 -2.02 -0.65
N ALA A 173 -0.35 -3.31 -0.37
CA ALA A 173 -0.99 -4.39 -1.12
C ALA A 173 -2.52 -4.34 -0.95
N LEU A 174 -3.01 -4.10 0.27
CA LEU A 174 -4.44 -3.95 0.55
C LEU A 174 -5.07 -2.81 -0.25
N ALA A 175 -4.43 -1.64 -0.27
CA ALA A 175 -4.89 -0.49 -1.05
C ALA A 175 -5.04 -0.84 -2.53
N ALA A 176 -4.06 -1.54 -3.09
CA ALA A 176 -4.05 -1.97 -4.49
C ALA A 176 -5.21 -2.90 -4.81
N PHE A 177 -5.43 -3.93 -3.99
CA PHE A 177 -6.51 -4.89 -4.22
C PHE A 177 -7.89 -4.26 -4.11
N LEU A 178 -8.10 -3.34 -3.16
CA LEU A 178 -9.36 -2.63 -2.99
C LEU A 178 -9.73 -1.74 -4.18
N VAL A 179 -8.74 -1.30 -4.96
CA VAL A 179 -8.95 -0.48 -6.16
C VAL A 179 -8.73 -1.25 -7.45
N GLU A 180 -8.59 -2.59 -7.41
CA GLU A 180 -8.29 -3.43 -8.58
C GLU A 180 -7.03 -2.99 -9.34
N ALA A 181 -6.00 -2.55 -8.64
CA ALA A 181 -4.69 -2.25 -9.23
C ALA A 181 -3.76 -3.47 -9.17
N GLU A 182 -2.77 -3.50 -10.05
CA GLU A 182 -1.80 -4.59 -10.09
C GLU A 182 -0.78 -4.44 -8.97
N VAL A 183 -0.44 -5.54 -8.32
CA VAL A 183 0.60 -5.61 -7.29
C VAL A 183 1.73 -6.46 -7.82
N TYR A 184 2.95 -5.94 -7.76
CA TYR A 184 4.14 -6.71 -8.11
C TYR A 184 5.18 -6.62 -7.00
N TYR A 185 5.91 -7.72 -6.78
CA TYR A 185 6.96 -7.80 -5.76
C TYR A 185 8.13 -8.66 -6.26
N MET A 186 9.31 -8.45 -5.68
CA MET A 186 10.45 -9.33 -5.92
C MET A 186 10.37 -10.54 -5.00
N ASN A 187 10.39 -11.74 -5.57
CA ASN A 187 10.60 -12.95 -4.80
C ASN A 187 12.10 -13.20 -4.60
N GLU A 188 12.54 -13.32 -3.35
CA GLU A 188 13.97 -13.45 -3.03
C GLU A 188 14.55 -14.82 -3.40
N GLU A 189 13.75 -15.89 -3.40
CA GLU A 189 14.23 -17.27 -3.62
C GLU A 189 14.62 -17.51 -5.09
N PHE A 190 13.81 -17.02 -6.02
CA PHE A 190 14.07 -17.19 -7.46
C PHE A 190 14.48 -15.89 -8.15
N ASN A 191 14.59 -14.77 -7.42
CA ASN A 191 15.07 -13.47 -7.92
C ASN A 191 14.29 -12.97 -9.15
N GLU A 192 12.98 -13.21 -9.17
CA GLU A 192 12.06 -12.74 -10.21
C GLU A 192 10.94 -11.88 -9.65
N VAL A 193 10.44 -11.00 -10.51
CA VAL A 193 9.26 -10.20 -10.23
C VAL A 193 8.00 -11.05 -10.42
N VAL A 194 7.15 -11.08 -9.41
CA VAL A 194 5.86 -11.76 -9.44
C VAL A 194 4.74 -10.73 -9.39
N PHE A 195 3.80 -10.85 -10.32
CA PHE A 195 2.53 -10.14 -10.25
C PHE A 195 1.55 -10.97 -9.42
N MET A 196 1.05 -10.36 -8.34
CA MET A 196 0.12 -11.05 -7.45
C MET A 196 -1.24 -11.20 -8.12
N PRO A 197 -1.91 -12.35 -7.94
CA PRO A 197 -3.32 -12.45 -8.29
C PRO A 197 -4.15 -11.51 -7.41
N SER A 198 -5.36 -11.16 -7.86
CA SER A 198 -6.30 -10.46 -6.98
C SER A 198 -6.62 -11.34 -5.78
N LEU A 199 -6.21 -10.90 -4.59
CA LEU A 199 -6.43 -11.64 -3.34
C LEU A 199 -7.73 -11.27 -2.63
N PHE A 200 -8.49 -10.32 -3.18
CA PHE A 200 -9.75 -9.87 -2.61
C PHE A 200 -10.94 -10.35 -3.41
N TYR A 201 -11.93 -10.86 -2.68
CA TYR A 201 -13.26 -10.99 -3.20
C TYR A 201 -13.89 -9.61 -3.34
N ILE A 202 -14.17 -9.23 -4.58
CA ILE A 202 -14.90 -8.02 -4.90
C ILE A 202 -16.28 -8.46 -5.36
N PRO A 203 -17.35 -8.14 -4.61
CA PRO A 203 -18.71 -8.50 -4.99
C PRO A 203 -19.10 -7.90 -6.33
N LYS A 204 -19.89 -8.61 -7.12
CA LYS A 204 -20.33 -8.16 -8.46
C LYS A 204 -21.81 -8.47 -8.70
N GLY A 205 -22.40 -7.78 -9.68
CA GLY A 205 -23.79 -8.00 -10.09
C GLY A 205 -24.77 -7.89 -8.93
N LYS A 206 -25.58 -8.94 -8.73
CA LYS A 206 -26.63 -9.01 -7.70
C LYS A 206 -26.11 -8.80 -6.28
N GLU A 207 -24.87 -9.16 -5.98
CA GLU A 207 -24.28 -8.90 -4.66
C GLU A 207 -24.08 -7.41 -4.39
N MET A 208 -23.68 -6.65 -5.41
CA MET A 208 -23.57 -5.20 -5.31
C MET A 208 -24.95 -4.55 -5.16
N GLU A 209 -25.99 -5.09 -5.81
CA GLU A 209 -27.37 -4.63 -5.61
C GLU A 209 -27.85 -4.87 -4.17
N ILE A 210 -27.52 -6.04 -3.60
CA ILE A 210 -27.82 -6.37 -2.19
C ILE A 210 -27.09 -5.42 -1.24
N LEU A 211 -25.77 -5.22 -1.44
CA LEU A 211 -24.99 -4.31 -0.60
C LEU A 211 -25.53 -2.87 -0.66
N ARG A 212 -25.93 -2.40 -1.86
CA ARG A 212 -26.55 -1.07 -2.03
C ARG A 212 -27.88 -0.98 -1.28
N ARG A 213 -28.76 -1.96 -1.45
CA ARG A 213 -30.05 -2.02 -0.74
C ARG A 213 -29.85 -2.00 0.78
N LEU A 214 -28.90 -2.78 1.28
CA LEU A 214 -28.56 -2.83 2.71
C LEU A 214 -27.83 -1.58 3.23
N ASN A 215 -27.35 -0.70 2.35
CA ASN A 215 -26.74 0.58 2.75
C ASN A 215 -27.77 1.70 2.90
N GLU A 216 -28.90 1.59 2.21
CA GLU A 216 -30.02 2.53 2.32
C GLU A 216 -30.85 2.30 3.59
N VAL A 217 -30.77 1.11 4.17
CA VAL A 217 -31.47 0.73 5.41
C VAL A 217 -30.47 0.32 6.49
N ILE A 218 -30.75 0.62 7.77
CA ILE A 218 -29.84 0.26 8.87
C ILE A 218 -29.69 -1.27 8.98
N PHE A 219 -30.79 -1.99 8.77
CA PHE A 219 -30.84 -3.46 8.66
C PHE A 219 -32.18 -3.86 8.02
N LEU A 220 -32.23 -5.06 7.42
CA LEU A 220 -33.49 -5.73 7.07
C LEU A 220 -33.86 -6.69 8.20
N SER A 221 -35.16 -6.87 8.46
CA SER A 221 -35.63 -7.74 9.53
C SER A 221 -36.91 -8.51 9.21
N GLY A 222 -37.15 -9.60 9.92
CA GLY A 222 -38.34 -10.43 9.80
C GLY A 222 -38.50 -10.99 8.38
N LYS A 223 -39.72 -10.94 7.85
CA LYS A 223 -40.06 -11.49 6.52
C LYS A 223 -39.23 -10.91 5.37
N ASP A 224 -38.79 -9.66 5.46
CA ASP A 224 -37.96 -9.05 4.42
C ASP A 224 -36.53 -9.61 4.41
N ALA A 225 -36.00 -9.94 5.60
CA ALA A 225 -34.70 -10.59 5.73
C ALA A 225 -34.77 -12.05 5.25
N GLU A 226 -35.81 -12.79 5.67
CA GLU A 226 -36.08 -14.16 5.24
C GLU A 226 -36.25 -14.25 3.72
N LYS A 227 -37.07 -13.36 3.15
CA LYS A 227 -37.30 -13.30 1.70
C LYS A 227 -36.01 -12.99 0.94
N LEU A 228 -35.24 -11.99 1.38
CA LEU A 228 -33.97 -11.67 0.73
C LEU A 228 -33.00 -12.86 0.77
N TYR A 229 -32.92 -13.55 1.90
CA TYR A 229 -32.09 -14.74 2.03
C TYR A 229 -32.54 -15.87 1.10
N SER A 230 -33.85 -16.12 1.01
CA SER A 230 -34.40 -17.14 0.11
C SER A 230 -34.15 -16.79 -1.37
N ASP A 231 -34.40 -15.54 -1.77
CA ASP A 231 -34.30 -15.10 -3.17
C ASP A 231 -32.84 -14.98 -3.65
N ALA A 232 -31.89 -14.86 -2.72
CA ALA A 232 -30.47 -14.60 -3.01
C ALA A 232 -29.52 -15.41 -2.11
N HIS A 233 -29.86 -16.66 -1.84
CA HIS A 233 -29.15 -17.51 -0.88
C HIS A 233 -27.63 -17.56 -1.12
N ASP A 234 -27.21 -17.91 -2.34
CA ASP A 234 -25.78 -18.05 -2.67
C ASP A 234 -25.03 -16.72 -2.59
N GLU A 235 -25.66 -15.61 -2.98
CA GLU A 235 -25.08 -14.27 -2.84
C GLU A 235 -24.90 -13.91 -1.36
N ILE A 236 -25.92 -14.15 -0.55
CA ILE A 236 -25.89 -13.85 0.88
C ILE A 236 -24.84 -14.71 1.60
N GLU A 237 -24.75 -16.00 1.30
CA GLU A 237 -23.73 -16.89 1.87
C GLU A 237 -22.31 -16.45 1.48
N ARG A 238 -22.07 -16.02 0.24
CA ARG A 238 -20.78 -15.45 -0.15
C ARG A 238 -20.49 -14.14 0.57
N LEU A 239 -21.44 -13.22 0.61
CA LEU A 239 -21.29 -11.94 1.31
C LEU A 239 -21.03 -12.16 2.82
N LEU A 240 -21.66 -13.16 3.43
CA LEU A 240 -21.42 -13.57 4.82
C LEU A 240 -20.02 -14.19 4.99
N THR A 241 -19.63 -15.12 4.12
CA THR A 241 -18.30 -15.77 4.11
C THR A 241 -17.18 -14.73 4.05
N TYR A 242 -17.34 -13.69 3.22
CA TYR A 242 -16.36 -12.61 3.10
C TYR A 242 -16.54 -11.49 4.14
N GLY A 243 -17.47 -11.65 5.10
CA GLY A 243 -17.67 -10.75 6.23
C GLY A 243 -18.19 -9.37 5.83
N LEU A 244 -18.93 -9.26 4.73
CA LEU A 244 -19.50 -7.99 4.24
C LEU A 244 -20.86 -7.69 4.85
N ILE A 245 -21.56 -8.73 5.30
CA ILE A 245 -22.81 -8.65 6.01
C ILE A 245 -22.73 -9.53 7.26
N THR A 246 -23.67 -9.31 8.17
CA THR A 246 -23.98 -10.22 9.26
C THR A 246 -25.44 -10.64 9.16
N VAL A 247 -25.69 -11.87 9.56
CA VAL A 247 -27.01 -12.48 9.57
C VAL A 247 -27.29 -12.93 11.00
N GLU A 248 -28.41 -12.52 11.57
CA GLU A 248 -28.88 -12.98 12.88
C GLU A 248 -30.05 -13.96 12.68
N LYS A 249 -30.00 -15.07 13.40
CA LYS A 249 -31.01 -16.14 13.37
C LYS A 249 -31.69 -16.25 14.73
N ASP A 250 -32.96 -16.62 14.74
CA ASP A 250 -33.74 -16.81 15.95
C ASP A 250 -33.49 -18.20 16.58
N GLU A 251 -34.21 -18.52 17.66
CA GLU A 251 -34.10 -19.80 18.36
C GLU A 251 -34.48 -21.02 17.49
N SER A 252 -35.17 -20.79 16.37
CA SER A 252 -35.55 -21.82 15.40
C SER A 252 -34.62 -21.88 14.17
N ASP A 253 -33.45 -21.22 14.24
CA ASP A 253 -32.50 -21.06 13.14
C ASP A 253 -33.05 -20.29 11.91
N ILE A 254 -34.16 -19.56 12.08
CA ILE A 254 -34.76 -18.74 11.03
C ILE A 254 -34.07 -17.37 11.02
N ILE A 255 -33.66 -16.94 9.83
CA ILE A 255 -33.02 -15.65 9.66
C ILE A 255 -34.01 -14.53 9.89
N TYR A 256 -33.75 -13.69 10.88
CA TYR A 256 -34.61 -12.57 11.22
C TYR A 256 -33.94 -11.21 11.05
N ARG A 257 -32.63 -11.13 10.82
CA ARG A 257 -31.96 -9.85 10.53
C ARG A 257 -30.76 -10.01 9.61
N ILE A 258 -30.62 -9.09 8.65
CA ILE A 258 -29.43 -8.95 7.79
C ILE A 258 -28.98 -7.49 7.82
N LYS A 259 -27.68 -7.25 8.06
CA LYS A 259 -27.09 -5.90 8.08
C LYS A 259 -25.67 -5.87 7.52
N LEU A 260 -25.27 -4.73 6.96
CA LEU A 260 -23.88 -4.51 6.55
C LEU A 260 -22.94 -4.51 7.76
N THR A 261 -21.76 -5.07 7.59
CA THR A 261 -20.62 -4.79 8.47
C THR A 261 -19.99 -3.45 8.10
N GLU A 262 -19.10 -2.93 8.94
CA GLU A 262 -18.26 -1.77 8.58
C GLU A 262 -17.43 -2.04 7.32
N LYS A 263 -16.96 -3.28 7.13
CA LYS A 263 -16.28 -3.73 5.89
C LYS A 263 -17.22 -3.66 4.68
N GLY A 264 -18.45 -4.12 4.81
CA GLY A 264 -19.46 -4.05 3.76
C GLY A 264 -19.82 -2.62 3.37
N LYS A 265 -20.01 -1.73 4.35
CA LYS A 265 -20.22 -0.29 4.11
C LYS A 265 -19.04 0.33 3.38
N PHE A 266 -17.82 0.08 3.86
CA PHE A 266 -16.60 0.59 3.24
C PHE A 266 -16.48 0.16 1.78
N LEU A 267 -16.69 -1.12 1.46
CA LEU A 267 -16.66 -1.59 0.07
C LEU A 267 -17.79 -0.97 -0.77
N ASN A 268 -19.00 -0.86 -0.23
CA ASN A 268 -20.12 -0.28 -0.97
C ASN A 268 -19.90 1.21 -1.30
N GLU A 269 -19.33 1.99 -0.37
CA GLU A 269 -19.00 3.40 -0.60
C GLU A 269 -17.81 3.58 -1.54
N ARG A 270 -16.79 2.72 -1.44
CA ARG A 270 -15.55 2.83 -2.22
C ARG A 270 -15.62 2.17 -3.59
N LEU A 271 -16.54 1.25 -3.85
CA LEU A 271 -16.81 0.72 -5.19
C LEU A 271 -17.86 1.56 -5.95
N ARG A 272 -18.22 2.75 -5.44
CA ARG A 272 -18.86 3.80 -6.23
C ARG A 272 -17.82 4.39 -7.19
N GLY A 273 -17.58 3.69 -8.30
CA GLY A 273 -16.74 4.10 -9.42
C GLY A 273 -17.22 3.37 -10.65
#